data_AF-A0A5C8A6J7-F1
#
_entry.id   AF-A0A5C8A6J7-F1
#
_cell.length_a   1.000
_cell.length_b   1.000
_cell.length_c   1.000
_cell.angle_alpha   90.00
_cell.angle_beta   90.00
_cell.angle_gamma   90.00
#
_symmetry.space_group_name_H-M   'P 1'
#
loop_
_entity.id
_entity.type
_entity.pdbx_description
1 polymer ?
#
loop_
_entity_poly.entity_id
_entity_poly.type
_entity_poly.pdbx_seq_one_letter_code
_entity_poly.pdbx_strand_id
1 'polypeptide(L)'
;MLSFEQLAHSLERNRLTRRQALWLIGAGCASTLSACATSPVSGDSILVGMSEADEKAVDARVSPHQFSRDLGAVQDPALNRYVSEVGGRLDDSVHRPNMPYSYRALNANYVNAYTFPGGAMGVTRGIMVELDDESELAALLGHELGHVNA
;
A
#
# COMPACT_ATOMS: atom_id res chain seq x y z
N MET A 1 -29.12 5.05 -37.20
CA MET A 1 -29.96 4.08 -36.46
C MET A 1 -29.94 2.65 -37.04
N LEU A 2 -29.10 2.34 -38.05
CA LEU A 2 -29.01 1.00 -38.69
C LEU A 2 -27.80 0.16 -38.23
N SER A 3 -26.88 0.69 -37.41
CA SER A 3 -25.60 0.03 -37.08
C SER A 3 -25.70 -1.00 -35.95
N PHE A 4 -26.62 -0.83 -35.01
CA PHE A 4 -26.70 -1.67 -33.81
C PHE A 4 -27.40 -3.00 -34.07
N GLU A 5 -28.54 -2.97 -34.77
CA GLU A 5 -29.28 -4.14 -35.24
C GLU A 5 -28.40 -5.07 -36.10
N GLN A 6 -27.59 -4.51 -36.99
CA GLN A 6 -26.68 -5.27 -37.84
C GLN A 6 -25.54 -5.94 -37.05
N LEU A 7 -25.05 -5.29 -36.00
CA LEU A 7 -24.03 -5.86 -35.11
C LEU A 7 -24.61 -7.01 -34.29
N ALA A 8 -25.78 -6.82 -33.67
CA ALA A 8 -26.48 -7.84 -32.89
C ALA A 8 -26.75 -9.10 -33.73
N HIS A 9 -27.25 -8.91 -34.95
CA HIS A 9 -27.50 -10.04 -35.85
C HIS A 9 -26.21 -10.75 -36.30
N SER A 10 -25.10 -10.02 -36.44
CA SER A 10 -23.79 -10.60 -36.78
C SER A 10 -23.17 -11.39 -35.62
N LEU A 11 -23.41 -10.97 -34.38
CA LEU A 11 -22.98 -11.66 -33.16
C LEU A 11 -23.72 -13.00 -32.98
N GLU A 12 -25.04 -13.00 -33.12
CA GLU A 12 -25.87 -14.22 -33.00
C GLU A 12 -25.50 -15.30 -34.03
N ARG A 13 -25.03 -14.89 -35.21
CA ARG A 13 -24.63 -15.80 -36.30
C ARG A 13 -23.15 -16.12 -36.33
N ASN A 14 -22.37 -15.64 -35.36
CA ASN A 14 -20.91 -15.79 -35.27
C ASN A 14 -20.16 -15.40 -36.56
N ARG A 15 -20.62 -14.34 -37.23
CA ARG A 15 -20.07 -13.82 -38.50
C ARG A 15 -19.57 -12.39 -38.33
N LEU A 16 -18.64 -12.20 -37.39
CA LEU A 16 -18.03 -10.90 -37.17
C LEU A 16 -17.08 -10.55 -38.32
N THR A 17 -17.31 -9.40 -38.95
CA THR A 17 -16.37 -8.84 -39.93
C THR A 17 -15.15 -8.25 -39.22
N ARG A 18 -14.00 -8.16 -39.91
CA ARG A 18 -12.76 -7.54 -39.37
C ARG A 18 -13.01 -6.13 -38.83
N ARG A 19 -13.90 -5.35 -39.46
CA ARG A 19 -14.28 -4.01 -39.00
C ARG A 19 -15.08 -4.06 -37.71
N GLN A 20 -16.07 -4.95 -37.59
CA GLN A 20 -16.84 -5.11 -36.36
C GLN A 20 -15.98 -5.63 -35.21
N ALA A 21 -15.06 -6.56 -35.47
CA ALA A 21 -14.09 -7.03 -34.47
C ALA A 21 -13.19 -5.89 -33.96
N LEU A 22 -12.68 -5.04 -34.87
CA LEU A 22 -11.89 -3.86 -34.48
C LEU A 22 -12.71 -2.84 -33.68
N TRP A 23 -13.99 -2.64 -34.02
CA TRP A 23 -14.90 -1.79 -33.24
C TRP A 23 -15.17 -2.35 -31.84
N LEU A 24 -15.38 -3.67 -31.71
CA LEU A 24 -15.61 -4.32 -30.42
C LEU A 24 -14.37 -4.27 -29.51
N ILE A 25 -13.19 -4.53 -30.08
CA ILE A 25 -11.92 -4.45 -29.34
C ILE A 25 -11.64 -2.99 -28.94
N GLY A 26 -11.79 -2.04 -29.87
CA GLY A 26 -11.60 -0.61 -29.58
C GLY A 26 -12.55 -0.06 -28.52
N ALA A 27 -13.83 -0.47 -28.57
CA ALA A 27 -14.81 -0.11 -27.55
C ALA A 27 -14.51 -0.77 -26.19
N GLY A 28 -13.96 -1.99 -26.17
CA GLY A 28 -13.56 -2.70 -24.96
C GLY A 28 -12.32 -2.14 -24.28
N CYS A 29 -11.38 -1.55 -25.02
CA CYS A 29 -10.16 -0.96 -24.44
C CYS A 29 -10.38 0.42 -23.81
N ALA A 30 -11.48 1.11 -24.13
CA ALA A 30 -11.76 2.45 -23.61
C ALA A 30 -12.23 2.45 -22.14
N SER A 31 -12.60 1.30 -21.59
CA SER A 31 -13.24 1.18 -20.27
C SER A 31 -12.31 0.75 -19.12
N THR A 32 -11.00 0.63 -19.34
CA THR A 32 -10.08 0.04 -18.33
C THR A 32 -8.91 0.94 -17.89
N LEU A 33 -8.99 2.26 -18.05
CA LEU A 33 -7.91 3.18 -17.65
C LEU A 33 -8.35 4.16 -16.55
N SER A 34 -8.79 3.64 -15.40
CA SER A 34 -9.00 4.44 -14.17
C SER A 34 -7.95 4.13 -13.12
N ALA A 35 -6.67 4.21 -13.50
CA ALA A 35 -5.53 4.00 -12.60
C ALA A 35 -4.91 5.32 -12.08
N CYS A 36 -5.55 6.45 -12.35
CA CYS A 36 -5.12 7.75 -11.82
C CYS A 36 -5.82 8.03 -10.50
N ALA A 37 -5.06 8.30 -9.43
CA ALA A 37 -5.56 8.88 -8.20
C ALA A 37 -4.83 10.20 -7.90
N THR A 38 -5.39 11.02 -7.03
CA THR A 38 -4.77 12.28 -6.60
C THR A 38 -3.76 12.00 -5.50
N SER A 39 -2.52 12.47 -5.66
CA SER A 39 -1.50 12.40 -4.62
C SER A 39 -1.96 13.22 -3.40
N PRO A 40 -1.91 12.66 -2.18
CA PRO A 40 -2.27 13.38 -0.97
C PRO A 40 -1.22 14.45 -0.58
N VAL A 41 -0.02 14.41 -1.19
CA VAL A 41 1.08 15.35 -0.92
C VAL A 41 1.09 16.50 -1.92
N SER A 42 1.12 16.20 -3.23
CA SER A 42 1.24 17.24 -4.26
C SER A 42 -0.09 17.68 -4.87
N GLY A 43 -1.14 16.86 -4.76
CA GLY A 43 -2.41 17.09 -5.44
C GLY A 43 -2.40 16.72 -6.94
N ASP A 44 -1.27 16.23 -7.47
CA ASP A 44 -1.17 15.82 -8.87
C ASP A 44 -1.83 14.45 -9.10
N SER A 45 -2.20 14.17 -10.35
CA SER A 45 -2.64 12.83 -10.74
C SER A 45 -1.45 11.88 -10.84
N ILE A 46 -1.44 10.87 -9.98
CA ILE A 46 -0.43 9.80 -9.95
C ILE A 46 -1.05 8.48 -10.36
N LEU A 47 -0.24 7.60 -10.94
CA LEU A 47 -0.64 6.22 -11.19
C LEU A 47 -0.59 5.45 -9.87
N VAL A 48 -1.71 4.87 -9.47
CA VAL A 48 -1.80 4.06 -8.24
C VAL A 48 -2.12 2.62 -8.60
N GLY A 49 -1.30 1.69 -8.10
CA GLY A 49 -1.41 0.26 -8.42
C GLY A 49 -2.48 -0.47 -7.63
N MET A 50 -2.96 0.10 -6.51
CA MET A 50 -3.92 -0.52 -5.60
C MET A 50 -4.85 0.55 -5.00
N SER A 51 -6.09 0.17 -4.67
CA SER A 51 -6.92 1.07 -3.86
C SER A 51 -6.45 1.08 -2.41
N GLU A 52 -6.74 2.14 -1.64
CA GLU A 52 -6.43 2.17 -0.21
C GLU A 52 -7.07 0.99 0.56
N ALA A 53 -8.26 0.56 0.16
CA ALA A 53 -8.91 -0.60 0.75
C ALA A 53 -8.12 -1.90 0.48
N ASP A 54 -7.58 -2.04 -0.73
CA ASP A 54 -6.72 -3.17 -1.08
C ASP A 54 -5.38 -3.11 -0.33
N GLU A 55 -4.79 -1.93 -0.16
CA GLU A 55 -3.56 -1.73 0.62
C GLU A 55 -3.76 -2.21 2.06
N LYS A 56 -4.85 -1.78 2.72
CA LYS A 56 -5.20 -2.22 4.08
C LYS A 56 -5.45 -3.73 4.15
N ALA A 57 -6.13 -4.29 3.16
CA ALA A 57 -6.45 -5.73 3.12
C ALA A 57 -5.21 -6.60 2.89
N VAL A 58 -4.28 -6.14 2.04
CA VAL A 58 -3.00 -6.82 1.79
C VAL A 58 -2.11 -6.72 3.02
N ASP A 59 -2.00 -5.56 3.65
CA ASP A 59 -1.23 -5.40 4.88
C ASP A 59 -1.70 -6.38 5.95
N ALA A 60 -3.00 -6.35 6.29
CA ALA A 60 -3.57 -7.21 7.33
C ALA A 60 -3.32 -8.71 7.08
N ARG A 61 -3.13 -9.11 5.82
CA ARG A 61 -2.79 -10.48 5.44
C ARG A 61 -1.30 -10.76 5.50
N VAL A 62 -0.46 -9.85 5.01
CA VAL A 62 0.97 -10.11 4.74
C VAL A 62 1.87 -9.72 5.93
N SER A 63 1.59 -8.61 6.61
CA SER A 63 2.46 -8.13 7.69
C SER A 63 2.64 -9.13 8.82
N PRO A 64 1.63 -9.90 9.28
CA PRO A 64 1.83 -10.92 10.31
C PRO A 64 2.79 -12.02 9.88
N HIS A 65 2.76 -12.42 8.60
CA HIS A 65 3.68 -13.43 8.08
C HIS A 65 5.12 -12.92 8.04
N GLN A 66 5.33 -11.68 7.61
CA GLN A 66 6.67 -11.09 7.60
C GLN A 66 7.19 -10.87 9.03
N PHE A 67 6.38 -10.34 9.95
CA PHE A 67 6.77 -10.25 11.36
C PHE A 67 7.14 -11.60 11.95
N SER A 68 6.43 -12.68 11.59
CA SER A 68 6.78 -14.02 12.03
C SER A 68 8.11 -14.52 11.47
N ARG A 69 8.48 -14.15 10.24
CA ARG A 69 9.80 -14.47 9.66
C ARG A 69 10.92 -13.75 10.41
N ASP A 70 10.63 -12.58 10.94
CA ASP A 70 11.55 -11.76 11.71
C ASP A 70 11.47 -12.05 13.22
N LEU A 71 11.12 -13.31 13.52
CA LEU A 71 11.06 -13.92 14.85
C LEU A 71 9.99 -13.33 15.77
N GLY A 72 8.98 -12.68 15.19
CA GLY A 72 7.84 -12.11 15.90
C GLY A 72 8.19 -10.87 16.71
N ALA A 73 7.17 -10.28 17.33
CA ALA A 73 7.35 -9.13 18.21
C ALA A 73 8.19 -9.52 19.44
N VAL A 74 9.05 -8.60 19.86
CA VAL A 74 9.77 -8.72 21.14
C VAL A 74 8.75 -8.87 22.26
N GLN A 75 8.97 -9.85 23.14
CA GLN A 75 8.09 -10.12 24.29
C GLN A 75 8.37 -9.15 25.45
N ASP A 76 8.43 -7.86 25.13
CA ASP A 76 8.62 -6.75 26.06
C ASP A 76 7.52 -5.71 25.78
N PRO A 77 6.48 -5.64 26.64
CA PRO A 77 5.41 -4.67 26.50
C PRO A 77 5.88 -3.22 26.63
N ALA A 78 6.92 -2.95 27.42
CA ALA A 78 7.43 -1.59 27.61
C ALA A 78 8.13 -1.09 26.35
N LEU A 79 8.95 -1.94 25.72
CA LEU A 79 9.60 -1.62 24.45
C LEU A 79 8.57 -1.38 23.32
N ASN A 80 7.58 -2.26 23.18
CA ASN A 80 6.57 -2.09 22.13
C ASN A 80 5.71 -0.83 22.36
N ARG A 81 5.38 -0.53 23.62
CA ARG A 81 4.71 0.73 23.97
C ARG A 81 5.60 1.93 23.61
N TYR A 82 6.88 1.89 23.94
CA TYR A 82 7.81 2.98 23.63
C TYR A 82 7.87 3.27 22.12
N VAL A 83 8.10 2.24 21.29
CA VAL A 83 8.13 2.41 19.82
C VAL A 83 6.78 2.91 19.30
N SER A 84 5.67 2.43 19.86
CA SER A 84 4.33 2.90 19.49
C SER A 84 4.06 4.35 19.91
N GLU A 85 4.58 4.80 21.05
CA GLU A 85 4.44 6.18 21.52
C GLU A 85 5.25 7.14 20.66
N VAL A 86 6.47 6.78 20.28
CA VAL A 86 7.29 7.60 19.37
C VAL A 86 6.65 7.69 17.99
N GLY A 87 6.23 6.56 17.41
CA GLY A 87 5.52 6.53 16.13
C GLY A 87 4.19 7.28 16.18
N GLY A 88 3.41 7.12 17.24
CA GLY A 88 2.13 7.79 17.42
C GLY A 88 2.23 9.33 17.50
N ARG A 89 3.35 9.88 17.97
CA ARG A 89 3.59 11.34 17.90
C ARG A 89 3.81 11.83 16.47
N LEU A 90 4.27 10.96 15.57
CA LEU A 90 4.49 11.29 14.16
C LEU A 90 3.21 11.17 13.33
N ASP A 91 2.27 10.31 13.73
CA ASP A 91 0.98 10.09 13.04
C ASP A 91 0.19 11.40 12.85
N ASP A 92 0.30 12.36 13.76
CA ASP A 92 -0.37 13.68 13.65
C ASP A 92 0.15 14.54 12.48
N SER A 93 1.29 14.19 11.89
CA SER A 93 1.96 14.96 10.83
C SER A 93 1.89 14.29 9.44
N VAL A 94 1.16 13.18 9.31
CA VAL A 94 1.08 12.40 8.07
C VAL A 94 -0.04 12.88 7.14
N HIS A 95 0.10 12.62 5.83
CA HIS A 95 -0.89 13.02 4.82
C HIS A 95 -2.08 12.05 4.71
N ARG A 96 -1.95 10.82 5.25
CA ARG A 96 -2.97 9.77 5.25
C ARG A 96 -3.37 9.37 6.67
N PRO A 97 -4.14 10.20 7.41
CA PRO A 97 -4.43 9.99 8.83
C PRO A 97 -5.38 8.82 9.12
N ASN A 98 -6.08 8.30 8.10
CA ASN A 98 -7.05 7.21 8.26
C ASN A 98 -6.47 5.81 8.00
N MET A 99 -5.15 5.71 7.90
CA MET A 99 -4.44 4.43 7.77
C MET A 99 -4.24 3.78 9.13
N PRO A 100 -4.34 2.44 9.24
CA PRO A 100 -4.19 1.72 10.50
C PRO A 100 -2.72 1.54 10.90
N TYR A 101 -1.99 2.64 11.12
CA TYR A 101 -0.59 2.60 11.51
C TYR A 101 -0.38 1.75 12.76
N SER A 102 0.63 0.90 12.76
CA SER A 102 1.00 0.13 13.94
C SER A 102 2.50 -0.13 13.98
N TYR A 103 3.09 -0.07 15.16
CA TYR A 103 4.53 -0.12 15.33
C TYR A 103 4.90 -1.28 16.25
N ARG A 104 5.89 -2.10 15.86
CA ARG A 104 6.34 -3.23 16.67
C ARG A 104 7.86 -3.38 16.61
N ALA A 105 8.46 -3.65 17.76
CA ALA A 105 9.83 -4.12 17.82
C ALA A 105 9.86 -5.63 17.54
N LEU A 106 10.75 -6.11 16.66
CA LEU A 106 10.86 -7.50 16.21
C LEU A 106 12.12 -8.16 16.77
N ASN A 107 12.08 -9.47 17.02
CA ASN A 107 13.21 -10.19 17.63
C ASN A 107 14.43 -10.39 16.72
N ALA A 108 14.29 -10.16 15.41
CA ALA A 108 15.40 -10.23 14.45
C ALA A 108 16.58 -9.32 14.87
N ASN A 109 17.80 -9.83 14.70
CA ASN A 109 19.04 -9.20 15.16
C ASN A 109 19.85 -8.51 14.04
N TYR A 110 19.42 -8.61 12.78
CA TYR A 110 19.99 -7.80 11.71
C TYR A 110 19.41 -6.38 11.76
N VAL A 111 20.14 -5.41 11.23
CA VAL A 111 19.74 -4.00 11.19
C VAL A 111 18.73 -3.77 10.07
N ASN A 112 17.47 -3.50 10.42
CA ASN A 112 16.42 -3.13 9.48
C ASN A 112 15.20 -2.47 10.15
N ALA A 113 14.47 -1.67 9.39
CA ALA A 113 13.10 -1.26 9.67
C ALA A 113 12.32 -1.26 8.35
N TYR A 114 11.01 -1.45 8.40
CA TYR A 114 10.18 -1.45 7.20
C TYR A 114 8.72 -1.19 7.53
N THR A 115 7.99 -0.71 6.54
CA THR A 115 6.53 -0.53 6.59
C THR A 115 5.80 -1.31 5.49
N PHE A 116 4.55 -1.65 5.75
CA PHE A 116 3.61 -2.16 4.76
C PHE A 116 2.71 -1.05 4.21
N PRO A 117 2.06 -1.25 3.06
CA PRO A 117 1.18 -0.23 2.46
C PRO A 117 0.05 0.23 3.38
N GLY A 118 -0.42 -0.61 4.30
CA GLY A 118 -1.44 -0.28 5.29
C GLY A 118 -0.91 0.47 6.53
N GLY A 119 0.41 0.64 6.66
CA GLY A 119 1.06 1.31 7.78
C GLY A 119 1.51 0.39 8.91
N ALA A 120 1.43 -0.94 8.77
CA ALA A 120 2.05 -1.84 9.75
C ALA A 120 3.58 -1.81 9.60
N MET A 121 4.27 -1.48 10.68
CA MET A 121 5.70 -1.20 10.70
C MET A 121 6.43 -2.13 11.66
N GLY A 122 7.55 -2.67 11.18
CA GLY A 122 8.44 -3.55 11.93
C GLY A 122 9.81 -2.91 12.11
N VAL A 123 10.26 -2.82 13.36
CA VAL A 123 11.61 -2.33 13.70
C VAL A 123 12.38 -3.47 14.33
N THR A 124 13.45 -3.92 13.70
CA THR A 124 14.25 -5.05 14.21
C THR A 124 14.97 -4.68 15.50
N ARG A 125 15.18 -5.64 16.40
CA ARG A 125 16.04 -5.43 17.58
C ARG A 125 17.46 -5.01 17.17
N GLY A 126 17.95 -5.53 16.03
CA GLY A 126 19.25 -5.17 15.48
C GLY A 126 19.41 -3.67 15.26
N ILE A 127 18.42 -2.99 14.67
CA ILE A 127 18.52 -1.54 14.49
C ILE A 127 18.32 -0.78 15.82
N MET A 128 17.47 -1.27 16.72
CA MET A 128 17.20 -0.62 18.01
C MET A 128 18.42 -0.49 18.92
N VAL A 129 19.44 -1.35 18.75
CA VAL A 129 20.69 -1.28 19.52
C VAL A 129 21.75 -0.39 18.90
N GLU A 130 21.57 0.00 17.63
CA GLU A 130 22.47 0.90 16.90
C GLU A 130 22.08 2.38 17.04
N LEU A 131 20.83 2.66 17.45
CA LEU A 131 20.34 4.03 17.62
C LEU A 131 20.89 4.63 18.92
N ASP A 132 21.43 5.84 18.83
CA ASP A 132 22.03 6.54 19.97
C ASP A 132 20.97 7.24 20.83
N ASP A 133 19.90 7.77 20.21
CA ASP A 133 18.83 8.47 20.92
C ASP A 133 17.45 8.39 20.22
N GLU A 134 16.40 8.90 20.90
CA GLU A 134 15.01 8.89 20.41
C GLU A 134 14.82 9.66 19.10
N SER A 135 15.65 10.67 18.83
CA SER A 135 15.57 11.48 17.60
C SER A 135 15.94 10.63 16.39
N GLU A 136 16.91 9.72 16.53
CA GLU A 136 17.27 8.79 15.45
C GLU A 136 16.17 7.76 15.20
N LEU A 137 15.54 7.25 16.28
CA LEU A 137 14.35 6.41 16.15
C LEU A 137 13.22 7.15 15.43
N ALA A 138 12.95 8.40 15.82
CA ALA A 138 11.91 9.22 15.21
C ALA A 138 12.21 9.52 13.73
N ALA A 139 13.48 9.80 13.39
CA ALA A 139 13.91 10.01 12.01
C ALA A 139 13.73 8.74 11.16
N LEU A 140 14.06 7.57 11.71
CA LEU A 140 13.85 6.28 11.07
C LEU A 140 12.36 5.98 10.86
N LEU A 141 11.52 6.15 11.88
CA LEU A 141 10.07 5.96 11.74
C LEU A 141 9.46 6.97 10.76
N GLY A 142 9.95 8.21 10.76
CA GLY A 142 9.55 9.25 9.82
C GLY A 142 9.91 8.91 8.36
N HIS A 143 11.08 8.33 8.13
CA HIS A 143 11.48 7.81 6.81
C HIS A 143 10.49 6.75 6.31
N GLU A 144 10.17 5.77 7.16
CA GLU A 144 9.24 4.70 6.84
C GLU A 144 7.80 5.21 6.65
N LEU A 145 7.35 6.18 7.45
CA LEU A 145 6.06 6.86 7.24
C LEU A 145 6.01 7.57 5.88
N GLY A 146 7.14 8.10 5.42
CA GLY A 146 7.27 8.67 4.08
C GLY A 146 6.90 7.68 2.98
N HIS A 147 7.27 6.40 3.10
CA HIS A 147 6.89 5.36 2.12
C HIS A 147 5.38 5.10 2.05
N VAL A 148 4.63 5.32 3.13
CA VAL A 148 3.18 5.09 3.16
C VAL A 148 2.42 6.30 2.60
N ASN A 149 2.99 7.49 2.77
CA ASN A 149 2.31 8.77 2.54
C ASN A 149 2.67 9.44 1.21
N ALA A 150 3.70 8.97 0.51
CA ALA A 150 4.19 9.55 -0.74
C ALA A 150 3.68 8.82 -2.00
#